data_AF-A0A1E7F7I5-F1
#
_entry.id   AF-A0A1E7F7I5-F1
#
_cell.length_a   1.000
_cell.length_b   1.000
_cell.length_c   1.000
_cell.angle_alpha   90.00
_cell.angle_beta   90.00
_cell.angle_gamma   90.00
#
_symmetry.space_group_name_H-M   'P 1'
#
loop_
_entity.id
_entity.type
_entity.pdbx_description
1 polymer ?
#
loop_
_entity_poly.entity_id
_entity_poly.type
_entity_poly.pdbx_seq_one_letter_code
_entity_poly.pdbx_strand_id
1 'polypeptide(L)'
;MDDSDSNSDSDSDSDDEQSLLEEDSDSDSDSDDEQSLSEEEQIAAAAAAEERRLELISLLQRKGKFHARARNKIDELVEEFLTKTKNDIHDMLCDNRVEADDYGGLDSNRDTEDEVETAIRFFPDVLTRKGGHNNSFPPIYLLSFAQKVRGGWLCNVKAVSFIPLVAEVAIELGLFEEQYRGALLCNLMFTDQNEAADGKYVQVLLRLRKMGLLKKEDIQRHRLLIKLCYEYLMYFPEKRFRFLVECDPNALTQTDEQFGYLPLHRLAQNSSIQGFHTTFEYGILYYPIKKGISLIFKKNINNRTPFQIACNKYGDEEVMRVIEDTLIRYSSSDNNTPPLNVMEALITAAIDENVHLDCGYFLLRREADVLVRLLSSSSSAAAAAASVSLTPGSNGTIITSIKSKCNNNSNSNKNDIKYDSSSNNSSSSIDNDDSNVDDNLIATTDSKKRKRKQKVRGDHR
;
A
#
# COMPACT_ATOMS: atom_id res chain seq x y z
N MET A 1 29.22 39.59 39.45
CA MET A 1 30.40 40.40 39.14
C MET A 1 31.57 39.46 39.11
N ASP A 2 32.37 39.61 38.07
CA ASP A 2 33.50 38.78 37.63
C ASP A 2 33.12 37.68 36.65
N ASP A 3 32.77 38.22 35.48
CA ASP A 3 33.00 37.76 34.12
C ASP A 3 34.28 36.93 33.93
N SER A 4 34.18 35.91 33.07
CA SER A 4 35.35 35.22 32.51
C SER A 4 35.05 34.91 31.05
N ASP A 5 35.32 35.90 30.23
CA ASP A 5 35.44 35.81 28.78
C ASP A 5 36.57 34.84 28.41
N SER A 6 36.27 33.91 27.50
CA SER A 6 37.29 33.18 26.75
C SER A 6 36.90 33.15 25.27
N ASN A 7 37.49 34.10 24.56
CA ASN A 7 37.67 34.11 23.11
C ASN A 7 38.40 32.83 22.66
N SER A 8 37.93 32.24 21.57
CA SER A 8 38.82 31.59 20.61
C SER A 8 38.30 31.86 19.21
N ASP A 9 38.90 32.87 18.60
CA ASP A 9 38.94 33.13 17.17
C ASP A 9 39.46 31.89 16.43
N SER A 10 38.80 31.53 15.35
CA SER A 10 39.43 30.76 14.26
C SER A 10 38.84 31.21 12.94
N ASP A 11 39.29 32.39 12.52
CA ASP A 11 39.39 32.74 11.11
C ASP A 11 40.31 31.73 10.42
N SER A 12 39.79 31.02 9.43
CA SER A 12 40.61 30.33 8.43
C SER A 12 40.06 30.67 7.06
N ASP A 13 40.50 31.83 6.57
CA ASP A 13 40.63 32.12 5.16
C ASP A 13 41.49 31.03 4.51
N SER A 14 40.95 30.38 3.48
CA SER A 14 41.74 29.73 2.45
C SER A 14 41.06 29.97 1.10
N ASP A 15 41.30 31.16 0.58
CA ASP A 15 41.44 31.39 -0.85
C ASP A 15 42.63 30.57 -1.36
N ASP A 16 42.39 29.67 -2.32
CA ASP A 16 43.38 29.18 -3.29
C ASP A 16 42.58 28.42 -4.37
N GLU A 17 42.35 29.08 -5.50
CA GLU A 17 43.16 28.96 -6.72
C GLU A 17 42.79 27.73 -7.58
N GLN A 18 42.07 28.03 -8.66
CA GLN A 18 42.41 27.67 -10.03
C GLN A 18 42.86 26.22 -10.30
N SER A 19 41.95 25.41 -10.81
CA SER A 19 42.29 24.51 -11.92
C SER A 19 41.24 24.60 -13.01
N LEU A 20 41.57 25.42 -13.99
CA LEU A 20 41.12 25.34 -15.38
C LEU A 20 41.24 23.88 -15.85
N LEU A 21 40.10 23.22 -16.03
CA LEU A 21 39.97 22.15 -17.02
C LEU A 21 38.90 22.62 -18.01
N GLU A 22 39.39 23.36 -18.99
CA GLU A 22 38.80 23.47 -20.32
C GLU A 22 38.80 22.04 -20.89
N GLU A 23 37.70 21.30 -20.69
CA GLU A 23 37.38 20.16 -21.53
C GLU A 23 36.36 20.62 -22.57
N ASP A 24 36.91 21.00 -23.73
CA ASP A 24 36.21 21.10 -25.01
C ASP A 24 35.52 19.76 -25.31
N SER A 25 34.31 19.57 -24.79
CA SER A 25 33.42 18.56 -25.33
C SER A 25 32.67 19.21 -26.49
N ASP A 26 33.20 18.99 -27.70
CA ASP A 26 32.48 19.13 -28.96
C ASP A 26 31.22 18.27 -28.90
N SER A 27 30.19 18.81 -28.26
CA SER A 27 28.83 18.32 -28.30
C SER A 27 28.32 18.71 -29.67
N ASP A 28 28.60 17.86 -30.66
CA ASP A 28 27.87 17.78 -31.92
C ASP A 28 26.38 17.71 -31.58
N SER A 29 25.79 18.90 -31.47
CA SER A 29 24.37 19.18 -31.39
C SER A 29 23.82 18.83 -32.76
N ASP A 30 23.69 17.53 -33.00
CA ASP A 30 22.76 16.99 -33.99
C ASP A 30 21.38 17.51 -33.58
N SER A 31 21.07 18.70 -34.06
CA SER A 31 19.73 19.26 -34.02
C SER A 31 18.90 18.31 -34.87
N ASP A 32 18.30 17.33 -34.21
CA ASP A 32 17.18 16.58 -34.75
C ASP A 32 16.14 17.62 -35.14
N ASP A 33 16.18 18.01 -36.42
CA ASP A 33 15.15 18.74 -37.12
C ASP A 33 13.90 17.85 -37.08
N GLU A 34 13.22 17.83 -35.93
CA GLU A 34 11.84 17.40 -35.81
C GLU A 34 11.03 18.37 -36.68
N GLN A 35 10.95 18.02 -37.97
CA GLN A 35 10.04 18.60 -38.92
C GLN A 35 8.63 18.33 -38.40
N SER A 36 8.14 19.24 -37.57
CA SER A 36 6.74 19.35 -37.23
C SER A 36 5.96 19.42 -38.54
N LEU A 37 5.25 18.34 -38.86
CA LEU A 37 4.38 18.28 -40.04
C LEU A 37 3.44 19.47 -39.97
N SER A 38 3.27 20.16 -41.11
CA SER A 38 2.37 21.31 -41.16
C SER A 38 0.96 20.88 -40.75
N GLU A 39 0.19 21.78 -40.14
CA GLU A 39 -1.21 21.54 -39.79
C GLU A 39 -2.01 21.03 -41.01
N GLU A 40 -1.68 21.51 -42.21
CA GLU A 40 -2.27 21.07 -43.47
C GLU A 40 -2.01 19.59 -43.76
N GLU A 41 -0.81 19.08 -43.48
CA GLU A 41 -0.47 17.67 -43.67
C GLU A 41 -1.18 16.77 -42.65
N GLN A 42 -1.33 17.24 -41.41
CA GLN A 42 -2.09 16.53 -40.38
C GLN A 42 -3.59 16.42 -40.74
N ILE A 43 -4.18 17.51 -41.23
CA ILE A 43 -5.59 17.53 -41.70
C ILE A 43 -5.77 16.60 -42.90
N ALA A 44 -4.85 16.64 -43.87
CA ALA A 44 -4.90 15.76 -45.04
C ALA A 44 -4.75 14.28 -44.66
N ALA A 45 -3.85 13.95 -43.72
CA ALA A 45 -3.66 12.59 -43.23
C ALA A 45 -4.90 12.07 -42.48
N ALA A 46 -5.52 12.91 -41.64
CA ALA A 46 -6.76 12.57 -40.93
C ALA A 46 -7.93 12.33 -41.89
N ALA A 47 -8.11 13.19 -42.90
CA ALA A 47 -9.14 13.03 -43.93
C ALA A 47 -8.93 11.72 -44.74
N ALA A 48 -7.69 11.42 -45.13
CA ALA A 48 -7.36 10.19 -45.84
C ALA A 48 -7.51 8.93 -44.97
N ALA A 49 -7.33 9.03 -43.65
CA ALA A 49 -7.61 7.94 -42.72
C ALA A 49 -9.14 7.69 -42.61
N GLU A 50 -9.93 8.75 -42.55
CA GLU A 50 -11.39 8.68 -42.50
C GLU A 50 -11.98 8.08 -43.78
N GLU A 51 -11.49 8.49 -44.95
CA GLU A 51 -11.90 7.91 -46.23
C GLU A 51 -11.66 6.39 -46.27
N ARG A 52 -10.46 5.95 -45.88
CA ARG A 52 -10.12 4.51 -45.78
C ARG A 52 -11.04 3.77 -44.81
N ARG A 53 -11.45 4.41 -43.70
CA ARG A 53 -12.39 3.84 -42.73
C ARG A 53 -13.78 3.64 -43.35
N LEU A 54 -14.29 4.64 -44.07
CA LEU A 54 -15.58 4.56 -44.74
C LEU A 54 -15.60 3.50 -45.85
N GLU A 55 -14.51 3.37 -46.61
CA GLU A 55 -14.35 2.31 -47.60
C GLU A 55 -14.39 0.92 -46.96
N LEU A 56 -13.67 0.72 -45.85
CA LEU A 56 -13.68 -0.55 -45.10
C LEU A 56 -15.09 -0.89 -44.60
N ILE A 57 -15.80 0.08 -44.01
CA ILE A 57 -17.19 -0.11 -43.54
C ILE A 57 -18.10 -0.51 -44.71
N SER A 58 -17.99 0.18 -45.85
CA SER A 58 -18.77 -0.13 -47.05
C SER A 58 -18.48 -1.54 -47.59
N LEU A 59 -17.21 -1.95 -47.59
CA LEU A 59 -16.78 -3.29 -47.99
C LEU A 59 -17.40 -4.36 -47.07
N LEU A 60 -17.35 -4.16 -45.76
CA LEU A 60 -17.92 -5.08 -44.76
C LEU A 60 -19.46 -5.16 -44.87
N GLN A 61 -20.16 -4.03 -45.06
CA GLN A 61 -21.61 -3.99 -45.27
C GLN A 61 -22.05 -4.76 -46.52
N ARG A 62 -21.20 -4.79 -47.56
CA ARG A 62 -21.49 -5.47 -48.83
C ARG A 62 -20.95 -6.90 -48.89
N LYS A 63 -20.35 -7.42 -47.81
CA LYS A 63 -19.73 -8.76 -47.74
C LYS A 63 -20.61 -9.86 -48.36
N GLY A 64 -21.91 -9.88 -48.09
CA GLY A 64 -22.85 -10.90 -48.59
C GLY A 64 -22.99 -10.98 -50.12
N LYS A 65 -22.60 -9.93 -50.85
CA LYS A 65 -22.69 -9.86 -52.32
C LYS A 65 -21.46 -10.41 -53.04
N PHE A 66 -20.36 -10.66 -52.33
CA PHE A 66 -19.13 -11.19 -52.92
C PHE A 66 -19.20 -12.72 -53.11
N HIS A 67 -18.44 -13.25 -54.07
CA HIS A 67 -18.31 -14.69 -54.26
C HIS A 67 -17.66 -15.37 -53.03
N ALA A 68 -17.90 -16.67 -52.84
CA ALA A 68 -17.48 -17.40 -51.64
C ALA A 68 -16.00 -17.22 -51.26
N ARG A 69 -15.08 -17.32 -52.23
CA ARG A 69 -13.64 -17.11 -51.99
C ARG A 69 -13.31 -15.72 -51.40
N ALA A 70 -13.95 -14.65 -51.86
CA ALA A 70 -13.70 -13.30 -51.34
C ALA A 70 -14.31 -13.12 -49.95
N ARG A 71 -15.51 -13.67 -49.70
CA ARG A 71 -16.13 -13.67 -48.37
C ARG A 71 -15.25 -14.34 -47.32
N ASN A 72 -14.72 -15.52 -47.63
CA ASN A 72 -13.84 -16.25 -46.72
C ASN A 72 -12.55 -15.46 -46.42
N LYS A 73 -11.97 -14.76 -47.41
CA LYS A 73 -10.78 -13.95 -47.18
C LYS A 73 -11.07 -12.70 -46.33
N ILE A 74 -12.23 -12.08 -46.53
CA ILE A 74 -12.71 -10.97 -45.67
C ILE A 74 -12.85 -11.47 -44.24
N ASP A 75 -13.43 -12.65 -44.03
CA ASP A 75 -13.58 -13.24 -42.69
C ASP A 75 -12.25 -13.52 -42.01
N GLU A 76 -11.30 -14.12 -42.72
CA GLU A 76 -9.95 -14.35 -42.22
C GLU A 76 -9.27 -13.05 -41.77
N LEU A 77 -9.38 -11.98 -42.57
CA LEU A 77 -8.78 -10.69 -42.25
C LEU A 77 -9.48 -9.99 -41.08
N VAL A 78 -10.81 -10.13 -40.97
CA VAL A 78 -11.58 -9.58 -39.84
C VAL A 78 -11.20 -10.30 -38.54
N GLU A 79 -11.12 -11.63 -38.55
CA GLU A 79 -10.69 -12.43 -37.40
C GLU A 79 -9.26 -12.07 -36.96
N GLU A 80 -8.34 -11.93 -37.93
CA GLU A 80 -6.96 -11.51 -37.67
C GLU A 80 -6.90 -10.11 -37.04
N PHE A 81 -7.66 -9.16 -37.58
CA PHE A 81 -7.75 -7.80 -37.07
C PHE A 81 -8.27 -7.78 -35.62
N LEU A 82 -9.43 -8.42 -35.37
CA LEU A 82 -10.03 -8.47 -34.04
C LEU A 82 -9.11 -9.13 -33.02
N THR A 83 -8.44 -10.23 -33.40
CA THR A 83 -7.49 -10.92 -32.52
C THR A 83 -6.30 -10.03 -32.18
N LYS A 84 -5.74 -9.31 -33.17
CA LYS A 84 -4.62 -8.39 -32.95
C LYS A 84 -5.01 -7.22 -32.06
N THR A 85 -6.13 -6.54 -32.33
CA THR A 85 -6.61 -5.43 -31.51
C THR A 85 -6.91 -5.86 -30.07
N LYS A 86 -7.51 -7.04 -29.89
CA LYS A 86 -7.75 -7.61 -28.57
C LYS A 86 -6.46 -7.89 -27.80
N ASN A 87 -5.44 -8.45 -28.46
CA ASN A 87 -4.14 -8.68 -27.86
C ASN A 87 -3.46 -7.37 -27.49
N ASP A 88 -3.53 -6.36 -28.36
CA ASP A 88 -2.97 -5.03 -28.14
C ASP A 88 -3.60 -4.36 -26.90
N ILE A 89 -4.93 -4.41 -26.76
CA ILE A 89 -5.63 -3.92 -25.56
C ILE A 89 -5.22 -4.70 -24.31
N HIS A 90 -5.07 -6.03 -24.41
CA HIS A 90 -4.61 -6.84 -23.29
C HIS A 90 -3.18 -6.48 -22.86
N ASP A 91 -2.29 -6.30 -23.84
CA ASP A 91 -0.91 -5.89 -23.62
C ASP A 91 -0.86 -4.48 -23.00
N MET A 92 -1.66 -3.52 -23.48
CA MET A 92 -1.81 -2.18 -22.89
C MET A 92 -2.27 -2.22 -21.42
N LEU A 93 -3.19 -3.13 -21.06
CA LEU A 93 -3.65 -3.29 -19.67
C LEU A 93 -2.62 -4.00 -18.77
N CYS A 94 -1.73 -4.79 -19.37
CA CYS A 94 -0.78 -5.63 -18.64
C CYS A 94 0.65 -5.09 -18.64
N ASP A 95 0.97 -4.14 -19.51
CA ASP A 95 2.28 -3.53 -19.57
C ASP A 95 2.51 -2.66 -18.34
N ASN A 96 3.58 -3.00 -17.64
CA ASN A 96 3.95 -2.44 -16.38
C ASN A 96 5.43 -2.03 -16.35
N ARG A 97 6.06 -1.84 -17.52
CA ARG A 97 7.48 -1.46 -17.65
C ARG A 97 7.67 0.06 -17.68
N VAL A 98 7.48 0.72 -16.53
CA VAL A 98 7.42 2.20 -16.45
C VAL A 98 8.75 2.90 -16.77
N GLU A 99 9.89 2.23 -16.59
CA GLU A 99 11.23 2.81 -16.83
C GLU A 99 11.69 2.72 -18.29
N ALA A 100 10.89 2.14 -19.18
CA ALA A 100 11.23 2.07 -20.58
C ALA A 100 10.74 3.35 -21.30
N ASP A 101 11.58 3.92 -22.17
CA ASP A 101 11.23 5.10 -22.98
C ASP A 101 9.97 4.84 -23.85
N ASP A 102 9.66 3.56 -24.07
CA ASP A 102 8.53 3.04 -24.84
C ASP A 102 7.41 2.44 -23.97
N TYR A 103 7.12 3.01 -22.78
CA TYR A 103 6.01 2.55 -21.94
C TYR A 103 4.67 2.49 -22.74
N GLY A 104 4.24 1.26 -23.04
CA GLY A 104 3.05 0.96 -23.85
C GLY A 104 1.80 0.72 -23.02
N GLY A 105 1.92 0.69 -21.69
CA GLY A 105 0.79 0.54 -20.78
C GLY A 105 -0.10 1.78 -20.69
N LEU A 106 -1.18 1.68 -19.93
CA LEU A 106 -2.08 2.81 -19.65
C LEU A 106 -1.36 3.99 -18.99
N ASP A 107 -1.59 5.19 -19.51
CA ASP A 107 -1.02 6.44 -19.02
C ASP A 107 -2.10 7.52 -18.85
N SER A 108 -2.34 7.95 -17.62
CA SER A 108 -3.36 8.96 -17.28
C SER A 108 -3.13 10.32 -17.93
N ASN A 109 -1.94 10.58 -18.49
CA ASN A 109 -1.66 11.81 -19.23
C ASN A 109 -2.00 11.69 -20.73
N ARG A 110 -2.09 10.45 -21.24
CA ARG A 110 -2.31 10.15 -22.65
C ARG A 110 -3.74 9.64 -22.91
N ASP A 111 -4.20 8.74 -22.05
CA ASP A 111 -5.41 7.96 -22.25
C ASP A 111 -6.55 8.52 -21.38
N THR A 112 -7.76 8.56 -21.93
CA THR A 112 -8.97 8.99 -21.21
C THR A 112 -9.75 7.80 -20.64
N GLU A 113 -10.56 8.02 -19.60
CA GLU A 113 -11.43 6.97 -19.05
C GLU A 113 -12.40 6.41 -20.11
N ASP A 114 -12.97 7.29 -20.96
CA ASP A 114 -13.93 6.88 -22.01
C ASP A 114 -13.29 5.96 -23.07
N GLU A 115 -12.04 6.24 -23.46
CA GLU A 115 -11.30 5.39 -24.40
C GLU A 115 -11.03 4.00 -23.81
N VAL A 116 -10.55 3.97 -22.57
CA VAL A 116 -10.26 2.71 -21.85
C VAL A 116 -11.53 1.90 -21.63
N GLU A 117 -12.62 2.54 -21.22
CA GLU A 117 -13.93 1.91 -21.06
C GLU A 117 -14.43 1.33 -22.39
N THR A 118 -14.36 2.11 -23.46
CA THR A 118 -14.79 1.68 -24.80
C THR A 118 -14.01 0.45 -25.25
N ALA A 119 -12.69 0.45 -25.08
CA ALA A 119 -11.82 -0.67 -25.42
C ALA A 119 -12.18 -1.94 -24.64
N ILE A 120 -12.38 -1.82 -23.31
CA ILE A 120 -12.74 -2.95 -22.44
C ILE A 120 -14.13 -3.50 -22.78
N ARG A 121 -15.13 -2.64 -22.99
CA ARG A 121 -16.49 -3.07 -23.34
C ARG A 121 -16.54 -3.78 -24.69
N PHE A 122 -15.68 -3.39 -25.62
CA PHE A 122 -15.57 -4.05 -26.92
C PHE A 122 -14.93 -5.44 -26.81
N PHE A 123 -13.93 -5.62 -25.93
CA PHE A 123 -13.27 -6.92 -25.69
C PHE A 123 -13.26 -7.30 -24.20
N PRO A 124 -14.41 -7.63 -23.59
CA PRO A 124 -14.52 -7.78 -22.14
C PRO A 124 -13.65 -8.90 -21.56
N ASP A 125 -13.37 -9.94 -22.36
CA ASP A 125 -12.61 -11.09 -21.92
C ASP A 125 -11.12 -10.82 -21.69
N VAL A 126 -10.60 -9.67 -22.18
CA VAL A 126 -9.24 -9.20 -21.84
C VAL A 126 -9.06 -9.05 -20.33
N LEU A 127 -10.11 -8.72 -19.58
CA LEU A 127 -10.06 -8.57 -18.12
C LEU A 127 -9.84 -9.90 -17.38
N THR A 128 -10.18 -11.03 -18.00
CA THR A 128 -10.00 -12.36 -17.42
C THR A 128 -8.69 -13.01 -17.82
N ARG A 129 -8.07 -12.53 -18.89
CA ARG A 129 -6.79 -13.04 -19.38
C ARG A 129 -5.68 -12.56 -18.46
N LYS A 130 -4.96 -13.51 -17.87
CA LYS A 130 -3.82 -13.20 -17.02
C LYS A 130 -2.64 -12.66 -17.85
N GLY A 131 -1.90 -11.72 -17.28
CA GLY A 131 -0.70 -11.13 -17.87
C GLY A 131 0.47 -11.06 -16.87
N GLY A 132 1.47 -10.25 -17.22
CA GLY A 132 2.70 -10.05 -16.46
C GLY A 132 3.75 -11.15 -16.67
N HIS A 133 4.86 -11.05 -15.95
CA HIS A 133 5.92 -12.06 -15.97
C HIS A 133 5.35 -13.37 -15.41
N ASN A 134 5.09 -14.35 -16.28
CA ASN A 134 4.46 -15.66 -16.02
C ASN A 134 2.92 -15.76 -16.19
N ASN A 135 2.24 -14.75 -16.75
CA ASN A 135 0.78 -14.80 -16.94
C ASN A 135 0.02 -15.19 -15.65
N SER A 136 0.47 -14.67 -14.50
CA SER A 136 -0.04 -15.05 -13.19
C SER A 136 -1.08 -14.07 -12.64
N PHE A 137 -1.09 -12.84 -13.13
CA PHE A 137 -1.88 -11.76 -12.54
C PHE A 137 -3.02 -11.33 -13.45
N PRO A 138 -4.22 -11.06 -12.90
CA PRO A 138 -5.27 -10.38 -13.66
C PRO A 138 -4.83 -8.95 -14.00
N PRO A 139 -5.27 -8.38 -15.14
CA PRO A 139 -4.80 -7.07 -15.60
C PRO A 139 -5.01 -5.95 -14.57
N ILE A 140 -6.14 -5.97 -13.86
CA ILE A 140 -6.43 -4.96 -12.82
C ILE A 140 -5.37 -4.89 -11.72
N TYR A 141 -4.61 -5.96 -11.48
CA TYR A 141 -3.51 -5.93 -10.50
C TYR A 141 -2.28 -5.24 -11.09
N LEU A 142 -2.00 -5.45 -12.38
CA LEU A 142 -0.87 -4.86 -13.09
C LEU A 142 -1.01 -3.33 -13.21
N LEU A 143 -2.24 -2.81 -13.13
CA LEU A 143 -2.48 -1.36 -13.04
C LEU A 143 -1.97 -0.71 -11.75
N SER A 144 -1.72 -1.51 -10.70
CA SER A 144 -1.27 -1.00 -9.39
C SER A 144 0.24 -1.01 -9.21
N PHE A 145 0.99 -1.78 -10.01
CA PHE A 145 2.44 -1.87 -9.85
C PHE A 145 3.16 -1.99 -11.17
N ALA A 146 4.40 -1.53 -11.19
CA ALA A 146 5.29 -1.53 -12.32
C ALA A 146 6.62 -2.20 -11.98
N GLN A 147 7.27 -2.80 -12.97
CA GLN A 147 8.54 -3.48 -12.82
C GLN A 147 9.68 -2.52 -13.15
N LYS A 148 10.65 -2.39 -12.24
CA LYS A 148 11.94 -1.73 -12.49
C LYS A 148 12.81 -2.61 -13.39
N VAL A 149 13.65 -2.00 -14.23
CA VAL A 149 14.62 -2.73 -15.07
C VAL A 149 15.57 -3.59 -14.21
N ARG A 150 15.89 -3.12 -12.99
CA ARG A 150 16.78 -3.80 -12.04
C ARG A 150 16.10 -4.82 -11.11
N GLY A 151 14.86 -5.24 -11.39
CA GLY A 151 14.22 -6.34 -10.66
C GLY A 151 13.49 -5.97 -9.37
N GLY A 152 12.89 -4.78 -9.32
CA GLY A 152 12.02 -4.34 -8.21
C GLY A 152 10.60 -4.00 -8.67
N TRP A 153 9.71 -3.72 -7.71
CA TRP A 153 8.34 -3.29 -7.98
C TRP A 153 8.12 -1.85 -7.50
N LEU A 154 7.46 -1.03 -8.32
CA LEU A 154 7.16 0.37 -8.06
C LEU A 154 5.68 0.68 -8.28
N CYS A 155 5.20 1.79 -7.75
CA CYS A 155 3.82 2.25 -7.98
C CYS A 155 3.59 2.57 -9.46
N ASN A 156 2.63 1.94 -10.14
CA ASN A 156 2.26 2.37 -11.50
C ASN A 156 1.42 3.67 -11.45
N VAL A 157 2.07 4.80 -11.18
CA VAL A 157 1.43 6.12 -11.05
C VAL A 157 0.77 6.63 -12.33
N LYS A 158 1.10 6.02 -13.47
CA LYS A 158 0.52 6.29 -14.79
C LYS A 158 -0.82 5.59 -14.97
N ALA A 159 -0.94 4.34 -14.51
CA ALA A 159 -2.15 3.54 -14.70
C ALA A 159 -3.11 3.50 -13.50
N VAL A 160 -2.64 3.83 -12.28
CA VAL A 160 -3.41 3.60 -11.04
C VAL A 160 -4.78 4.29 -11.02
N SER A 161 -4.94 5.43 -11.70
CA SER A 161 -6.20 6.17 -11.78
C SER A 161 -7.32 5.41 -12.51
N PHE A 162 -6.97 4.47 -13.39
CA PHE A 162 -7.95 3.66 -14.13
C PHE A 162 -8.50 2.48 -13.32
N ILE A 163 -7.90 2.16 -12.15
CA ILE A 163 -8.34 1.01 -11.33
C ILE A 163 -9.83 1.07 -10.98
N PRO A 164 -10.41 2.20 -10.51
CA PRO A 164 -11.84 2.26 -10.21
C PRO A 164 -12.72 2.01 -11.43
N LEU A 165 -12.37 2.59 -12.59
CA LEU A 165 -13.09 2.37 -13.85
C LEU A 165 -13.07 0.89 -14.25
N VAL A 166 -11.87 0.28 -14.27
CA VAL A 166 -11.72 -1.13 -14.65
C VAL A 166 -12.46 -2.05 -13.69
N ALA A 167 -12.47 -1.74 -12.39
CA ALA A 167 -13.26 -2.47 -11.39
C ALA A 167 -14.77 -2.34 -11.65
N GLU A 168 -15.24 -1.14 -11.98
CA GLU A 168 -16.65 -0.86 -12.28
C GLU A 168 -17.14 -1.68 -13.47
N VAL A 169 -16.43 -1.57 -14.60
CA VAL A 169 -16.75 -2.27 -15.84
C VAL A 169 -16.68 -3.79 -15.63
N ALA A 170 -15.67 -4.28 -14.91
CA ALA A 170 -15.55 -5.71 -14.62
C ALA A 170 -16.71 -6.25 -13.76
N ILE A 171 -17.23 -5.44 -12.83
CA ILE A 171 -18.40 -5.81 -12.00
C ILE A 171 -19.67 -5.80 -12.84
N GLU A 172 -19.88 -4.77 -13.66
CA GLU A 172 -21.04 -4.67 -14.55
C GLU A 172 -21.13 -5.87 -15.49
N LEU A 173 -19.99 -6.31 -16.04
CA LEU A 173 -19.89 -7.45 -16.94
C LEU A 173 -19.95 -8.81 -16.22
N GLY A 174 -20.02 -8.83 -14.88
CA GLY A 174 -20.02 -10.06 -14.08
C GLY A 174 -18.69 -10.83 -14.11
N LEU A 175 -17.59 -10.16 -14.45
CA LEU A 175 -16.24 -10.75 -14.54
C LEU A 175 -15.44 -10.58 -13.24
N PHE A 176 -15.95 -9.78 -12.29
CA PHE A 176 -15.28 -9.49 -11.04
C PHE A 176 -15.98 -10.15 -9.85
N GLU A 177 -15.49 -11.31 -9.46
CA GLU A 177 -15.95 -11.98 -8.25
C GLU A 177 -15.57 -11.19 -6.99
N GLU A 178 -16.42 -11.25 -5.96
CA GLU A 178 -16.23 -10.51 -4.71
C GLU A 178 -14.88 -10.76 -4.02
N GLN A 179 -14.31 -11.95 -4.21
CA GLN A 179 -12.99 -12.32 -3.69
C GLN A 179 -11.82 -11.50 -4.26
N TYR A 180 -11.96 -10.96 -5.47
CA TYR A 180 -10.89 -10.14 -6.08
C TYR A 180 -10.84 -8.72 -5.50
N ARG A 181 -11.89 -8.26 -4.80
CA ARG A 181 -11.93 -6.94 -4.14
C ARG A 181 -10.76 -6.76 -3.17
N GLY A 182 -10.53 -7.75 -2.33
CA GLY A 182 -9.51 -7.68 -1.28
C GLY A 182 -8.08 -7.75 -1.77
N ALA A 183 -7.83 -8.52 -2.82
CA ALA A 183 -6.49 -8.67 -3.39
C ALA A 183 -6.11 -7.48 -4.29
N LEU A 184 -7.07 -6.78 -4.91
CA LEU A 184 -6.84 -5.47 -5.52
C LEU A 184 -6.23 -4.49 -4.50
N LEU A 185 -6.80 -4.46 -3.30
CA LEU A 185 -6.40 -3.56 -2.22
C LEU A 185 -5.04 -3.93 -1.62
N CYS A 186 -4.69 -5.21 -1.61
CA CYS A 186 -3.37 -5.67 -1.13
C CYS A 186 -2.25 -5.06 -1.96
N ASN A 187 -2.36 -5.11 -3.29
CA ASN A 187 -1.30 -4.62 -4.18
C ASN A 187 -1.12 -3.11 -4.11
N LEU A 188 -2.19 -2.35 -3.82
CA LEU A 188 -2.12 -0.92 -3.54
C LEU A 188 -1.28 -0.55 -2.31
N MET A 189 -0.88 -1.52 -1.49
CA MET A 189 -0.06 -1.29 -0.29
C MET A 189 1.44 -1.59 -0.48
N PHE A 190 1.82 -2.39 -1.50
CA PHE A 190 3.12 -3.08 -1.56
C PHE A 190 4.23 -2.39 -2.37
N THR A 191 3.94 -1.28 -3.03
CA THR A 191 4.87 -0.67 -3.98
C THR A 191 5.79 0.33 -3.29
N ASP A 192 7.03 0.55 -3.79
CA ASP A 192 7.91 1.63 -3.34
C ASP A 192 7.26 3.00 -3.57
N GLN A 193 7.19 3.84 -2.53
CA GLN A 193 6.28 4.98 -2.50
C GLN A 193 7.08 6.26 -2.42
N ASN A 194 7.00 7.08 -3.46
CA ASN A 194 7.27 8.50 -3.31
C ASN A 194 6.01 9.18 -2.76
N GLU A 195 6.19 10.36 -2.19
CA GLU A 195 5.10 11.17 -1.61
C GLU A 195 4.02 11.57 -2.63
N ALA A 196 4.40 11.80 -3.89
CA ALA A 196 3.46 12.14 -4.96
C ALA A 196 2.54 10.98 -5.33
N ALA A 197 3.03 9.74 -5.26
CA ALA A 197 2.22 8.54 -5.48
C ALA A 197 1.16 8.39 -4.38
N ASP A 198 1.50 8.66 -3.12
CA ASP A 198 0.59 8.45 -1.99
C ASP A 198 -0.74 9.20 -2.16
N GLY A 199 -0.70 10.42 -2.71
CA GLY A 199 -1.90 11.20 -3.03
C GLY A 199 -2.81 10.54 -4.07
N LYS A 200 -2.25 10.02 -5.17
CA LYS A 200 -3.02 9.33 -6.23
C LYS A 200 -3.70 8.07 -5.69
N TYR A 201 -3.01 7.30 -4.85
CA TYR A 201 -3.58 6.08 -4.28
C TYR A 201 -4.72 6.38 -3.30
N VAL A 202 -4.61 7.42 -2.49
CA VAL A 202 -5.74 7.84 -1.63
C VAL A 202 -6.96 8.23 -2.45
N GLN A 203 -6.78 8.93 -3.58
CA GLN A 203 -7.90 9.26 -4.48
C GLN A 203 -8.58 8.00 -5.05
N VAL A 204 -7.78 7.00 -5.44
CA VAL A 204 -8.29 5.70 -5.91
C VAL A 204 -9.04 4.97 -4.79
N LEU A 205 -8.47 4.89 -3.60
CA LEU A 205 -9.13 4.26 -2.43
C LEU A 205 -10.43 4.99 -2.05
N LEU A 206 -10.47 6.31 -2.13
CA LEU A 206 -11.68 7.12 -1.92
C LEU A 206 -12.75 6.80 -2.95
N ARG A 207 -12.41 6.71 -4.26
CA ARG A 207 -13.36 6.35 -5.32
C ARG A 207 -13.88 4.91 -5.13
N LEU A 208 -12.99 3.96 -4.86
CA LEU A 208 -13.36 2.56 -4.55
C LEU A 208 -14.30 2.47 -3.33
N ARG A 209 -14.06 3.27 -2.29
CA ARG A 209 -14.94 3.32 -1.11
C ARG A 209 -16.31 3.91 -1.45
N LYS A 210 -16.37 5.00 -2.21
CA LYS A 210 -17.64 5.62 -2.67
C LYS A 210 -18.47 4.65 -3.50
N MET A 211 -17.82 3.80 -4.29
CA MET A 211 -18.47 2.74 -5.09
C MET A 211 -18.85 1.50 -4.27
N GLY A 212 -18.54 1.45 -2.97
CA GLY A 212 -18.79 0.28 -2.13
C GLY A 212 -17.88 -0.93 -2.41
N LEU A 213 -16.78 -0.71 -3.14
CA LEU A 213 -15.79 -1.73 -3.50
C LEU A 213 -14.66 -1.87 -2.47
N LEU A 214 -14.54 -0.91 -1.56
CA LEU A 214 -13.68 -0.96 -0.39
C LEU A 214 -14.54 -0.77 0.87
N LYS A 215 -14.65 -1.82 1.68
CA LYS A 215 -15.36 -1.81 2.96
C LYS A 215 -14.36 -1.95 4.12
N LYS A 216 -14.80 -1.61 5.33
CA LYS A 216 -13.97 -1.82 6.54
C LYS A 216 -13.63 -3.29 6.74
N GLU A 217 -14.55 -4.19 6.39
CA GLU A 217 -14.34 -5.63 6.47
C GLU A 217 -13.19 -6.08 5.56
N ASP A 218 -12.99 -5.42 4.42
CA ASP A 218 -11.86 -5.70 3.53
C ASP A 218 -10.54 -5.23 4.16
N ILE A 219 -10.52 -4.07 4.82
CA ILE A 219 -9.36 -3.56 5.56
C ILE A 219 -8.92 -4.57 6.62
N GLN A 220 -9.88 -5.11 7.38
CA GLN A 220 -9.63 -6.10 8.42
C GLN A 220 -9.23 -7.46 7.84
N ARG A 221 -10.02 -7.99 6.89
CA ARG A 221 -9.82 -9.32 6.30
C ARG A 221 -8.48 -9.43 5.59
N HIS A 222 -8.10 -8.39 4.86
CA HIS A 222 -6.85 -8.37 4.10
C HIS A 222 -5.70 -7.72 4.86
N ARG A 223 -5.98 -7.21 6.05
CA ARG A 223 -4.99 -6.67 6.99
C ARG A 223 -4.20 -5.55 6.33
N LEU A 224 -4.91 -4.64 5.66
CA LEU A 224 -4.30 -3.67 4.75
C LEU A 224 -3.38 -2.70 5.52
N LEU A 225 -3.79 -2.28 6.72
CA LEU A 225 -2.99 -1.37 7.53
C LEU A 225 -1.65 -2.00 7.97
N ILE A 226 -1.67 -3.24 8.45
CA ILE A 226 -0.42 -3.92 8.86
C ILE A 226 0.49 -4.20 7.67
N LYS A 227 -0.07 -4.52 6.48
CA LYS A 227 0.69 -4.68 5.23
C LYS A 227 1.34 -3.37 4.81
N LEU A 228 0.61 -2.26 4.87
CA LEU A 228 1.16 -0.92 4.61
C LEU A 228 2.34 -0.59 5.54
N CYS A 229 2.30 -1.06 6.79
CA CYS A 229 3.39 -0.89 7.75
C CYS A 229 4.54 -1.91 7.61
N TYR A 230 4.33 -3.03 6.91
CA TYR A 230 5.27 -4.14 6.85
C TYR A 230 6.49 -3.80 5.98
N GLU A 231 6.23 -3.14 4.86
CA GLU A 231 7.25 -2.90 3.85
C GLU A 231 8.41 -2.05 4.38
N TYR A 232 9.62 -2.34 3.88
CA TYR A 232 10.85 -1.63 4.20
C TYR A 232 10.83 -0.24 3.56
N LEU A 233 9.93 0.60 4.05
CA LEU A 233 9.68 1.87 3.43
C LEU A 233 10.69 2.88 3.93
N MET A 234 11.52 3.35 3.01
CA MET A 234 12.29 4.60 3.20
C MET A 234 11.36 5.80 3.44
N TYR A 235 10.06 5.67 3.09
CA TYR A 235 9.05 6.72 3.18
C TYR A 235 7.77 6.22 3.87
N PHE A 236 7.29 6.93 4.90
CA PHE A 236 6.02 6.60 5.55
C PHE A 236 4.81 7.12 4.73
N PRO A 237 3.92 6.26 4.23
CA PRO A 237 2.77 6.65 3.40
C PRO A 237 1.62 7.15 4.25
N GLU A 238 1.86 8.32 4.81
CA GLU A 238 1.02 8.91 5.82
C GLU A 238 -0.43 9.11 5.33
N LYS A 239 -0.65 9.54 4.08
CA LYS A 239 -2.00 9.83 3.60
C LYS A 239 -2.81 8.53 3.48
N ARG A 240 -2.22 7.45 2.96
CA ARG A 240 -2.87 6.13 2.92
C ARG A 240 -3.08 5.54 4.31
N PHE A 241 -2.08 5.67 5.19
CA PHE A 241 -2.20 5.22 6.57
C PHE A 241 -3.39 5.89 7.26
N ARG A 242 -3.45 7.23 7.22
CA ARG A 242 -4.54 8.02 7.81
C ARG A 242 -5.89 7.61 7.23
N PHE A 243 -6.00 7.51 5.90
CA PHE A 243 -7.21 7.06 5.24
C PHE A 243 -7.68 5.69 5.77
N LEU A 244 -6.79 4.68 5.86
CA LEU A 244 -7.17 3.35 6.32
C LEU A 244 -7.61 3.33 7.79
N VAL A 245 -6.95 4.10 8.66
CA VAL A 245 -7.34 4.21 10.07
C VAL A 245 -8.68 4.94 10.22
N GLU A 246 -8.90 6.03 9.49
CA GLU A 246 -10.18 6.74 9.45
C GLU A 246 -11.31 5.85 8.90
N CYS A 247 -10.98 4.94 7.98
CA CYS A 247 -11.94 3.94 7.49
C CYS A 247 -12.31 2.91 8.56
N ASP A 248 -11.33 2.38 9.29
CA ASP A 248 -11.53 1.41 10.36
C ASP A 248 -10.42 1.49 11.41
N PRO A 249 -10.68 2.16 12.54
CA PRO A 249 -9.70 2.28 13.61
C PRO A 249 -9.28 0.93 14.20
N ASN A 250 -10.14 -0.10 14.13
CA ASN A 250 -9.83 -1.43 14.69
C ASN A 250 -8.62 -2.08 14.07
N ALA A 251 -8.27 -1.69 12.84
CA ALA A 251 -7.05 -2.11 12.18
C ALA A 251 -5.77 -1.75 13.00
N LEU A 252 -5.78 -0.70 13.82
CA LEU A 252 -4.64 -0.33 14.70
C LEU A 252 -4.36 -1.38 15.79
N THR A 253 -5.37 -2.14 16.18
CA THR A 253 -5.29 -3.12 17.27
C THR A 253 -5.03 -4.55 16.77
N GLN A 254 -5.03 -4.75 15.45
CA GLN A 254 -4.82 -6.05 14.84
C GLN A 254 -3.35 -6.43 14.80
N THR A 255 -3.04 -7.63 15.28
CA THR A 255 -1.67 -8.17 15.39
C THR A 255 -1.37 -9.14 14.25
N ASP A 256 -0.27 -8.98 13.51
CA ASP A 256 0.16 -9.94 12.47
C ASP A 256 0.18 -11.40 13.01
N GLU A 257 -0.20 -12.37 12.17
CA GLU A 257 -0.35 -13.77 12.60
C GLU A 257 0.99 -14.45 12.93
N GLN A 258 2.08 -13.96 12.34
CA GLN A 258 3.37 -14.63 12.38
C GLN A 258 4.17 -14.24 13.63
N PHE A 259 4.07 -12.98 14.04
CA PHE A 259 4.88 -12.38 15.10
C PHE A 259 4.05 -11.64 16.15
N GLY A 260 2.75 -11.48 15.92
CA GLY A 260 1.88 -10.72 16.81
C GLY A 260 2.12 -9.21 16.75
N TYR A 261 2.69 -8.66 15.67
CA TYR A 261 3.00 -7.23 15.64
C TYR A 261 1.76 -6.40 15.34
N LEU A 262 1.57 -5.34 16.13
CA LEU A 262 0.69 -4.23 15.78
C LEU A 262 1.31 -3.37 14.67
N PRO A 263 0.52 -2.54 13.96
CA PRO A 263 1.05 -1.49 13.09
C PRO A 263 2.13 -0.64 13.76
N LEU A 264 1.94 -0.32 15.05
CA LEU A 264 2.89 0.48 15.82
C LEU A 264 4.23 -0.23 16.06
N HIS A 265 4.26 -1.56 16.21
CA HIS A 265 5.53 -2.31 16.29
C HIS A 265 6.30 -2.22 14.97
N ARG A 266 5.60 -2.40 13.84
CA ARG A 266 6.19 -2.36 12.50
C ARG A 266 6.78 -0.99 12.21
N LEU A 267 6.06 0.08 12.51
CA LEU A 267 6.55 1.44 12.27
C LEU A 267 7.65 1.87 13.24
N ALA A 268 7.60 1.42 14.51
CA ALA A 268 8.73 1.58 15.43
C ALA A 268 10.01 0.93 14.89
N GLN A 269 9.90 -0.24 14.25
CA GLN A 269 11.04 -0.97 13.71
C GLN A 269 11.52 -0.39 12.36
N ASN A 270 10.59 -0.16 11.42
CA ASN A 270 10.92 0.03 10.00
C ASN A 270 10.81 1.48 9.53
N SER A 271 10.08 2.35 10.22
CA SER A 271 9.77 3.71 9.72
C SER A 271 10.73 4.77 10.24
N SER A 272 10.37 6.05 10.08
CA SER A 272 10.97 7.18 10.78
C SER A 272 10.28 7.40 12.13
N ILE A 273 10.87 8.24 13.00
CA ILE A 273 10.21 8.66 14.24
C ILE A 273 8.87 9.35 13.98
N GLN A 274 8.72 10.04 12.84
CA GLN A 274 7.46 10.66 12.42
C GLN A 274 6.38 9.60 12.13
N GLY A 275 6.72 8.49 11.46
CA GLY A 275 5.76 7.41 11.21
C GLY A 275 5.30 6.73 12.50
N PHE A 276 6.22 6.55 13.45
CA PHE A 276 5.88 6.10 14.81
C PHE A 276 4.97 7.10 15.53
N HIS A 277 5.31 8.39 15.49
CA HIS A 277 4.55 9.48 16.10
C HIS A 277 3.12 9.54 15.57
N THR A 278 2.93 9.64 14.25
CA THR A 278 1.60 9.69 13.63
C THR A 278 0.77 8.46 14.03
N THR A 279 1.37 7.28 14.07
CA THR A 279 0.64 6.05 14.44
C THR A 279 0.24 6.03 15.91
N PHE A 280 1.12 6.47 16.80
CA PHE A 280 0.81 6.61 18.21
C PHE A 280 -0.30 7.63 18.44
N GLU A 281 -0.21 8.79 17.79
CA GLU A 281 -1.23 9.84 17.82
C GLU A 281 -2.60 9.32 17.39
N TYR A 282 -2.68 8.58 16.28
CA TYR A 282 -3.93 7.94 15.85
C TYR A 282 -4.42 6.86 16.84
N GLY A 283 -3.50 6.16 17.51
CA GLY A 283 -3.80 5.27 18.62
C GLY A 283 -4.50 5.98 19.77
N ILE A 284 -4.00 7.15 20.19
CA ILE A 284 -4.62 7.98 21.23
C ILE A 284 -5.95 8.56 20.77
N LEU A 285 -6.03 9.04 19.53
CA LEU A 285 -7.22 9.66 18.94
C LEU A 285 -8.43 8.71 18.93
N TYR A 286 -8.25 7.46 18.48
CA TYR A 286 -9.36 6.52 18.30
C TYR A 286 -9.57 5.54 19.46
N TYR A 287 -8.53 5.28 20.25
CA TYR A 287 -8.61 4.43 21.43
C TYR A 287 -8.29 5.27 22.65
N PRO A 288 -9.29 5.98 23.21
CA PRO A 288 -9.05 6.89 24.30
C PRO A 288 -8.22 6.23 25.39
N ILE A 289 -7.07 6.85 25.65
CA ILE A 289 -6.23 6.79 26.83
C ILE A 289 -5.86 5.38 27.30
N LYS A 290 -6.79 4.61 27.87
CA LYS A 290 -6.51 3.28 28.44
C LYS A 290 -5.98 2.35 27.35
N LYS A 291 -6.73 2.25 26.25
CA LYS A 291 -6.37 1.39 25.14
C LYS A 291 -5.22 2.00 24.33
N GLY A 292 -5.27 3.28 24.01
CA GLY A 292 -4.23 3.97 23.24
C GLY A 292 -2.84 3.90 23.91
N ILE A 293 -2.73 4.23 25.20
CA ILE A 293 -1.47 4.12 25.94
C ILE A 293 -1.03 2.65 26.03
N SER A 294 -1.96 1.71 26.27
CA SER A 294 -1.59 0.29 26.31
C SER A 294 -1.00 -0.22 24.98
N LEU A 295 -1.31 0.40 23.83
CA LEU A 295 -0.77 -0.04 22.54
C LEU A 295 0.76 0.08 22.46
N ILE A 296 1.37 1.14 23.00
CA ILE A 296 2.85 1.30 23.01
C ILE A 296 3.55 0.31 23.94
N PHE A 297 2.82 -0.29 24.87
CA PHE A 297 3.34 -1.28 25.82
C PHE A 297 2.82 -2.69 25.59
N LYS A 298 2.04 -2.92 24.53
CA LYS A 298 1.54 -4.25 24.19
C LYS A 298 2.66 -5.11 23.64
N LYS A 299 2.87 -6.28 24.24
CA LYS A 299 3.88 -7.26 23.85
C LYS A 299 3.48 -7.98 22.57
N ASN A 300 4.46 -8.19 21.70
CA ASN A 300 4.37 -9.18 20.62
C ASN A 300 4.75 -10.59 21.11
N ILE A 301 4.81 -11.57 20.20
CA ILE A 301 5.17 -12.97 20.53
C ILE A 301 6.59 -13.08 21.13
N ASN A 302 7.47 -12.14 20.81
CA ASN A 302 8.83 -12.06 21.32
C ASN A 302 8.94 -11.25 22.63
N ASN A 303 7.81 -10.93 23.28
CA ASN A 303 7.73 -10.09 24.48
C ASN A 303 8.31 -8.68 24.32
N ARG A 304 8.48 -8.18 23.08
CA ARG A 304 8.92 -6.80 22.83
C ARG A 304 7.70 -5.89 22.67
N THR A 305 7.79 -4.68 23.18
CA THR A 305 6.77 -3.64 23.00
C THR A 305 7.16 -2.65 21.90
N PRO A 306 6.21 -1.90 21.30
CA PRO A 306 6.55 -0.82 20.39
C PRO A 306 7.47 0.22 21.03
N PHE A 307 7.26 0.55 22.31
CA PHE A 307 8.11 1.45 23.07
C PHE A 307 9.57 0.97 23.09
N GLN A 308 9.80 -0.28 23.50
CA GLN A 308 11.17 -0.85 23.56
C GLN A 308 11.84 -0.91 22.19
N ILE A 309 11.06 -1.18 21.12
CA ILE A 309 11.57 -1.18 19.75
C ILE A 309 11.96 0.25 19.33
N ALA A 310 11.09 1.23 19.58
CA ALA A 310 11.33 2.63 19.23
C ALA A 310 12.52 3.20 20.02
N CYS A 311 12.59 2.97 21.33
CA CYS A 311 13.67 3.41 22.19
C CYS A 311 15.04 2.88 21.74
N ASN A 312 15.11 1.60 21.37
CA ASN A 312 16.34 1.00 20.85
C ASN A 312 16.81 1.70 19.56
N LYS A 313 15.88 2.13 18.70
CA LYS A 313 16.18 2.73 17.40
C LYS A 313 16.44 4.23 17.45
N TYR A 314 15.65 4.99 18.22
CA TYR A 314 15.66 6.46 18.20
C TYR A 314 16.19 7.08 19.50
N GLY A 315 16.43 6.28 20.54
CA GLY A 315 16.81 6.74 21.88
C GLY A 315 15.61 7.01 22.79
N ASP A 316 15.80 6.77 24.09
CA ASP A 316 14.75 6.88 25.09
C ASP A 316 14.19 8.30 25.21
N GLU A 317 15.06 9.31 25.22
CA GLU A 317 14.68 10.72 25.39
C GLU A 317 13.75 11.21 24.28
N GLU A 318 14.10 10.90 23.04
CA GLU A 318 13.33 11.31 21.87
C GLU A 318 11.96 10.62 21.80
N VAL A 319 11.91 9.32 22.08
CA VAL A 319 10.65 8.56 22.12
C VAL A 319 9.75 9.05 23.24
N MET A 320 10.31 9.31 24.43
CA MET A 320 9.58 9.87 25.55
C MET A 320 9.04 11.27 25.24
N ARG A 321 9.82 12.13 24.58
CA ARG A 321 9.38 13.46 24.14
C ARG A 321 8.16 13.37 23.22
N VAL A 322 8.20 12.51 22.20
CA VAL A 322 7.07 12.27 21.28
C VAL A 322 5.81 11.79 22.02
N ILE A 323 5.97 10.86 22.97
CA ILE A 323 4.86 10.32 23.75
C ILE A 323 4.24 11.40 24.63
N GLU A 324 5.07 12.14 25.38
CA GLU A 324 4.65 13.20 26.27
C GLU A 324 3.95 14.34 25.52
N ASP A 325 4.55 14.84 24.43
CA ASP A 325 3.98 15.90 23.59
C ASP A 325 2.60 15.48 23.06
N THR A 326 2.47 14.23 22.59
CA THR A 326 1.19 13.70 22.11
C THR A 326 0.15 13.66 23.23
N LEU A 327 0.51 13.14 24.40
CA LEU A 327 -0.42 13.06 25.52
C LEU A 327 -0.83 14.44 26.04
N ILE A 328 0.06 15.43 26.06
CA ILE A 328 -0.24 16.81 26.42
C ILE A 328 -1.23 17.42 25.42
N ARG A 329 -1.01 17.28 24.11
CA ARG A 329 -1.90 17.81 23.08
C ARG A 329 -3.34 17.30 23.23
N TYR A 330 -3.51 16.01 23.53
CA TYR A 330 -4.83 15.40 23.69
C TYR A 330 -5.45 15.59 25.08
N SER A 331 -4.64 15.86 26.11
CA SER A 331 -5.15 16.16 27.45
C SER A 331 -5.59 17.61 27.61
N SER A 332 -4.95 18.53 26.88
CA SER A 332 -5.23 19.98 26.94
C SER A 332 -6.27 20.44 25.92
N SER A 333 -6.72 19.56 25.03
CA SER A 333 -7.70 19.94 24.01
C SER A 333 -9.09 20.08 24.64
N ASP A 334 -9.63 21.31 24.65
CA ASP A 334 -11.00 21.64 25.10
C ASP A 334 -12.11 20.89 24.32
N ASN A 335 -11.73 20.08 23.34
CA ASN A 335 -12.60 19.28 22.49
C ASN A 335 -13.19 18.08 23.23
N ASN A 336 -14.06 18.28 24.24
CA ASN A 336 -14.96 17.29 24.86
C ASN A 336 -14.37 15.89 25.19
N THR A 337 -13.05 15.73 25.18
CA THR A 337 -12.40 14.43 25.31
C THR A 337 -12.27 14.19 26.80
N PRO A 338 -12.79 13.07 27.34
CA PRO A 338 -12.71 12.81 28.76
C PRO A 338 -11.25 12.90 29.23
N PRO A 339 -10.95 13.64 30.31
CA PRO A 339 -9.59 13.78 30.81
C PRO A 339 -8.97 12.42 31.09
N LEU A 340 -7.64 12.38 31.04
CA LEU A 340 -6.81 11.20 31.28
C LEU A 340 -7.19 10.50 32.59
N ASN A 341 -7.97 9.42 32.52
CA ASN A 341 -8.25 8.59 33.69
C ASN A 341 -7.07 7.62 33.91
N VAL A 342 -5.97 8.17 34.47
CA VAL A 342 -4.74 7.42 34.76
C VAL A 342 -5.01 6.23 35.66
N MET A 343 -5.92 6.37 36.62
CA MET A 343 -6.32 5.31 37.54
C MET A 343 -6.82 4.08 36.79
N GLU A 344 -7.73 4.26 35.84
CA GLU A 344 -8.31 3.15 35.08
C GLU A 344 -7.33 2.59 34.05
N ALA A 345 -6.48 3.43 33.45
CA ALA A 345 -5.38 2.98 32.59
C ALA A 345 -4.40 2.10 33.36
N LEU A 346 -4.07 2.48 34.61
CA LEU A 346 -3.18 1.72 35.49
C LEU A 346 -3.78 0.35 35.85
N ILE A 347 -5.06 0.30 36.21
CA ILE A 347 -5.77 -0.97 36.47
C ILE A 347 -5.77 -1.84 35.22
N THR A 348 -6.08 -1.27 34.05
CA THR A 348 -6.12 -2.01 32.78
C THR A 348 -4.75 -2.61 32.45
N ALA A 349 -3.68 -1.81 32.59
CA ALA A 349 -2.31 -2.25 32.38
C ALA A 349 -1.87 -3.35 33.37
N ALA A 350 -2.39 -3.33 34.61
CA ALA A 350 -2.08 -4.34 35.61
C ALA A 350 -2.82 -5.67 35.40
N ILE A 351 -3.97 -5.66 34.73
CA ILE A 351 -4.81 -6.85 34.49
C ILE A 351 -4.46 -7.53 33.15
N ASP A 352 -4.13 -6.77 32.11
CA ASP A 352 -3.83 -7.34 30.79
C ASP A 352 -2.42 -7.92 30.73
N GLU A 353 -2.31 -9.25 30.73
CA GLU A 353 -1.05 -9.99 30.63
C GLU A 353 -0.25 -9.69 29.35
N ASN A 354 -0.88 -9.13 28.32
CA ASN A 354 -0.22 -8.73 27.08
C ASN A 354 0.39 -7.34 27.18
N VAL A 355 0.10 -6.56 28.23
CA VAL A 355 0.71 -5.25 28.47
C VAL A 355 1.95 -5.44 29.34
N HIS A 356 3.06 -4.80 28.95
CA HIS A 356 4.30 -4.85 29.71
C HIS A 356 4.21 -3.98 30.98
N LEU A 357 4.90 -4.40 32.05
CA LEU A 357 4.90 -3.72 33.35
C LEU A 357 5.38 -2.26 33.28
N ASP A 358 6.22 -1.93 32.29
CA ASP A 358 6.67 -0.56 32.01
C ASP A 358 5.51 0.42 31.83
N CYS A 359 4.36 -0.05 31.32
CA CYS A 359 3.15 0.77 31.22
C CYS A 359 2.68 1.25 32.60
N GLY A 360 2.71 0.38 33.61
CA GLY A 360 2.34 0.71 34.98
C GLY A 360 3.31 1.71 35.59
N TYR A 361 4.62 1.49 35.42
CA TYR A 361 5.64 2.43 35.88
C TYR A 361 5.55 3.79 35.19
N PHE A 362 5.29 3.82 33.88
CA PHE A 362 5.08 5.04 33.11
C PHE A 362 3.90 5.85 33.68
N LEU A 363 2.76 5.20 33.90
CA LEU A 363 1.57 5.86 34.46
C LEU A 363 1.79 6.37 35.89
N LEU A 364 2.50 5.60 36.74
CA LEU A 364 2.85 6.01 38.10
C LEU A 364 3.80 7.22 38.14
N ARG A 365 4.72 7.32 37.19
CA ARG A 365 5.63 8.47 37.09
C ARG A 365 4.91 9.75 36.67
N ARG A 366 3.88 9.64 35.83
CA ARG A 366 3.07 10.78 35.39
C ARG A 366 2.20 11.35 36.50
N GLU A 367 1.54 10.49 37.29
CA GLU A 367 0.68 10.90 38.40
C GLU A 367 1.02 10.09 39.65
N ALA A 368 2.05 10.50 40.39
CA ALA A 368 2.54 9.78 41.57
C ALA A 368 1.49 9.62 42.68
N ASP A 369 0.46 10.47 42.70
CA ASP A 369 -0.65 10.44 43.67
C ASP A 369 -1.77 9.44 43.28
N VAL A 370 -1.70 8.81 42.11
CA VAL A 370 -2.77 7.94 41.60
C VAL A 370 -3.07 6.77 42.53
N LEU A 371 -2.05 6.24 43.20
CA LEU A 371 -2.21 5.16 44.18
C LEU A 371 -2.97 5.63 45.43
N VAL A 372 -2.71 6.85 45.91
CA VAL A 372 -3.41 7.43 47.06
C VAL A 372 -4.88 7.66 46.72
N ARG A 373 -5.16 8.15 45.51
CA ARG A 373 -6.54 8.32 45.01
C ARG A 373 -7.26 6.97 44.88
N LEU A 374 -6.60 5.94 44.36
CA LEU A 374 -7.15 4.57 44.27
C LEU A 374 -7.59 4.02 45.63
N LEU A 375 -6.73 4.15 46.64
CA LEU A 375 -6.99 3.69 48.00
C LEU A 375 -8.13 4.48 48.65
N SER A 376 -8.17 5.79 48.43
CA SER A 376 -9.21 6.69 48.98
C SER A 376 -10.59 6.40 48.38
N SER A 377 -10.66 6.17 47.06
CA SER A 377 -11.92 5.81 46.36
C SER A 377 -12.47 4.47 46.84
N SER A 378 -11.60 3.49 47.10
CA SER A 378 -12.00 2.17 47.58
C SER A 378 -12.59 2.22 48.99
N SER A 379 -12.05 3.06 49.86
CA SER A 379 -12.56 3.27 51.23
C SER A 379 -13.96 3.89 51.23
N SER A 380 -14.19 4.88 50.36
CA SER A 380 -15.51 5.53 50.23
C SER A 380 -16.60 4.55 49.75
N ALA A 381 -16.28 3.70 48.77
CA ALA A 381 -17.21 2.68 48.28
C ALA A 381 -17.53 1.62 49.34
N ALA A 382 -16.53 1.18 50.12
CA ALA A 382 -16.72 0.23 51.21
C ALA A 382 -17.60 0.81 52.34
N ALA A 383 -17.40 2.09 52.69
CA ALA A 383 -18.23 2.78 53.68
C ALA A 383 -19.69 2.95 53.21
N ALA A 384 -19.91 3.26 51.94
CA ALA A 384 -21.25 3.35 51.35
C ALA A 384 -21.96 1.98 51.30
N ALA A 385 -21.24 0.89 51.00
CA ALA A 385 -21.82 -0.45 51.03
C ALA A 385 -22.21 -0.88 52.46
N ALA A 386 -21.40 -0.50 53.46
CA ALA A 386 -21.70 -0.81 54.87
C ALA A 386 -22.94 -0.07 55.39
N SER A 387 -23.22 1.15 54.93
CA SER A 387 -24.38 1.93 55.40
C SER A 387 -25.72 1.46 54.85
N VAL A 388 -25.75 0.81 53.67
CA VAL A 388 -26.98 0.25 53.07
C VAL A 388 -27.47 -1.00 53.83
N SER A 389 -26.58 -1.72 54.51
CA SER A 389 -26.92 -2.97 55.22
C SER A 389 -27.65 -2.76 56.57
N LEU A 390 -27.92 -1.52 56.98
CA LEU A 390 -28.49 -1.19 58.30
C LEU A 390 -29.91 -0.58 58.25
N THR A 391 -30.74 -0.97 57.28
CA THR A 391 -32.19 -0.69 57.36
C THR A 391 -32.97 -1.92 57.80
N PRO A 392 -33.27 -2.07 59.11
CA PRO A 392 -34.19 -3.08 59.58
C PRO A 392 -35.62 -2.60 59.37
N GLY A 393 -36.33 -3.21 58.42
CA GLY A 393 -37.79 -3.32 58.44
C GLY A 393 -38.57 -2.28 57.64
N SER A 394 -39.05 -2.70 56.46
CA SER A 394 -40.43 -2.38 56.07
C SER A 394 -40.99 -3.55 55.26
N ASN A 395 -42.01 -4.18 55.84
CA ASN A 395 -42.71 -5.32 55.29
C ASN A 395 -43.59 -4.91 54.10
N GLY A 396 -43.51 -5.69 53.03
CA GLY A 396 -44.63 -5.94 52.12
C GLY A 396 -44.64 -5.09 50.85
N THR A 397 -44.33 -5.71 49.72
CA THR A 397 -45.37 -6.10 48.74
C THR A 397 -44.71 -6.88 47.60
N ILE A 398 -45.34 -8.02 47.33
CA ILE A 398 -45.04 -9.02 46.32
C ILE A 398 -45.17 -8.41 44.92
N ILE A 399 -44.10 -8.42 44.11
CA ILE A 399 -44.24 -8.50 42.65
C ILE A 399 -43.24 -9.52 42.08
N THR A 400 -43.85 -10.41 41.31
CA THR A 400 -43.43 -11.62 40.63
C THR A 400 -42.35 -11.46 39.56
N SER A 401 -41.56 -12.54 39.43
CA SER A 401 -41.10 -13.15 38.16
C SER A 401 -40.37 -12.30 37.14
N ILE A 402 -39.03 -12.36 37.16
CA ILE A 402 -38.26 -12.42 35.91
C ILE A 402 -37.21 -13.55 36.04
N LYS A 403 -37.50 -14.64 35.35
CA LYS A 403 -36.64 -15.83 35.20
C LYS A 403 -35.54 -15.44 34.19
N SER A 404 -34.40 -14.95 34.67
CA SER A 404 -33.23 -14.69 33.80
C SER A 404 -32.56 -16.03 33.48
N LYS A 405 -32.78 -16.46 32.23
CA LYS A 405 -32.21 -17.65 31.62
C LYS A 405 -30.81 -17.29 31.12
N CYS A 406 -29.80 -17.38 31.98
CA CYS A 406 -28.40 -17.26 31.55
C CYS A 406 -27.99 -18.56 30.86
N ASN A 407 -28.06 -18.54 29.54
CA ASN A 407 -27.64 -19.60 28.64
C ASN A 407 -26.10 -19.52 28.52
N ASN A 408 -25.37 -20.27 29.34
CA ASN A 408 -23.93 -20.48 29.16
C ASN A 408 -23.73 -21.46 28.00
N ASN A 409 -23.52 -20.94 26.80
CA ASN A 409 -23.03 -21.73 25.67
C ASN A 409 -21.55 -21.42 25.46
N SER A 410 -20.72 -21.97 26.35
CA SER A 410 -19.26 -21.99 26.18
C SER A 410 -18.89 -23.16 25.27
N ASN A 411 -18.99 -22.94 23.96
CA ASN A 411 -18.47 -23.90 22.98
C ASN A 411 -16.99 -23.60 22.73
N SER A 412 -16.12 -24.05 23.64
CA SER A 412 -14.67 -24.05 23.41
C SER A 412 -14.32 -25.24 22.51
N ASN A 413 -14.27 -25.01 21.20
CA ASN A 413 -13.62 -25.93 20.26
C ASN A 413 -12.11 -25.89 20.53
N LYS A 414 -11.62 -26.84 21.34
CA LYS A 414 -10.22 -27.25 21.33
C LYS A 414 -9.99 -28.12 20.10
N ASN A 415 -9.50 -27.53 19.03
CA ASN A 415 -8.85 -28.28 17.97
C ASN A 415 -7.34 -28.25 18.24
N ASP A 416 -6.87 -29.28 18.95
CA ASP A 416 -5.45 -29.64 19.00
C ASP A 416 -5.04 -30.15 17.61
N ILE A 417 -4.54 -29.24 16.77
CA ILE A 417 -3.83 -29.61 15.55
C ILE A 417 -2.35 -29.77 15.91
N LYS A 418 -1.97 -31.02 16.14
CA LYS A 418 -0.59 -31.45 16.34
C LYS A 418 0.11 -31.47 14.97
N TYR A 419 0.87 -30.43 14.66
CA TYR A 419 1.80 -30.45 13.53
C TYR A 419 3.12 -31.07 13.99
N ASP A 420 3.38 -32.30 13.55
CA ASP A 420 4.72 -32.92 13.57
C ASP A 420 5.56 -32.24 12.49
N SER A 421 6.44 -31.33 12.90
CA SER A 421 7.49 -30.75 12.07
C SER A 421 8.76 -31.57 12.23
N SER A 422 8.91 -32.63 11.42
CA SER A 422 10.19 -33.30 11.22
C SER A 422 11.03 -32.50 10.22
N SER A 423 11.95 -31.67 10.74
CA SER A 423 12.97 -30.98 9.96
C SER A 423 14.14 -31.91 9.67
N ASN A 424 14.29 -32.29 8.40
CA ASN A 424 15.53 -32.87 7.88
C ASN A 424 16.52 -31.74 7.60
N ASN A 425 17.57 -31.68 8.42
CA ASN A 425 18.79 -30.92 8.15
C ASN A 425 19.62 -31.66 7.11
N SER A 426 19.76 -31.07 5.92
CA SER A 426 20.85 -31.40 5.00
C SER A 426 21.64 -30.13 4.71
N SER A 427 22.75 -29.99 5.43
CA SER A 427 23.80 -29.01 5.18
C SER A 427 24.59 -29.41 3.94
N SER A 428 24.61 -28.56 2.92
CA SER A 428 25.61 -28.63 1.85
C SER A 428 26.43 -27.36 1.86
N SER A 429 27.66 -27.49 2.38
CA SER A 429 28.79 -26.59 2.18
C SER A 429 29.11 -26.49 0.69
N ILE A 430 29.16 -25.28 0.16
CA ILE A 430 29.78 -25.00 -1.14
C ILE A 430 31.00 -24.14 -0.85
N ASP A 431 32.16 -24.76 -1.06
CA ASP A 431 33.46 -24.13 -1.12
C ASP A 431 33.52 -23.21 -2.34
N ASN A 432 33.96 -21.97 -2.12
CA ASN A 432 34.35 -21.06 -3.19
C ASN A 432 35.80 -21.38 -3.55
N ASP A 433 36.01 -21.86 -4.78
CA ASP A 433 37.34 -22.03 -5.33
C ASP A 433 37.56 -21.07 -6.51
N ASP A 434 38.69 -20.38 -6.42
CA ASP A 434 39.28 -19.45 -7.37
C ASP A 434 39.51 -20.10 -8.74
N SER A 435 39.20 -19.37 -9.81
CA SER A 435 40.08 -19.35 -10.97
C SER A 435 39.82 -18.14 -11.86
N ASN A 436 40.75 -17.18 -11.77
CA ASN A 436 41.17 -16.28 -12.85
C ASN A 436 41.43 -17.07 -14.14
N VAL A 437 40.86 -16.61 -15.26
CA VAL A 437 41.48 -16.72 -16.58
C VAL A 437 41.19 -15.44 -17.35
N ASP A 438 42.26 -14.69 -17.61
CA ASP A 438 42.36 -13.65 -18.63
C ASP A 438 41.96 -14.19 -20.00
N ASP A 439 41.25 -13.38 -20.79
CA ASP A 439 41.56 -13.29 -22.23
C ASP A 439 41.04 -11.98 -22.83
N ASN A 440 42.01 -11.15 -23.22
CA ASN A 440 41.86 -10.06 -24.18
C ASN A 440 41.52 -10.61 -25.57
N LEU A 441 40.68 -9.93 -26.35
CA LEU A 441 41.01 -9.41 -27.71
C LEU A 441 39.74 -9.01 -28.50
N ILE A 442 39.73 -7.74 -28.94
CA ILE A 442 39.43 -7.24 -30.31
C ILE A 442 38.09 -7.63 -30.98
N ALA A 443 37.23 -6.64 -31.22
CA ALA A 443 36.95 -6.09 -32.56
C ALA A 443 35.66 -5.26 -32.57
N THR A 444 35.81 -3.99 -32.92
CA THR A 444 34.76 -3.16 -33.51
C THR A 444 34.23 -3.79 -34.80
N THR A 445 32.91 -3.73 -35.04
CA THR A 445 32.35 -3.40 -36.37
C THR A 445 30.85 -3.08 -36.28
N ASP A 446 30.54 -1.87 -36.73
CA ASP A 446 29.27 -1.44 -37.30
C ASP A 446 28.73 -2.43 -38.35
N SER A 447 27.41 -2.67 -38.35
CA SER A 447 26.73 -3.06 -39.59
C SER A 447 25.27 -2.60 -39.67
N LYS A 448 25.10 -1.58 -40.52
CA LYS A 448 23.86 -1.09 -41.13
C LYS A 448 23.04 -2.19 -41.83
N LYS A 449 21.72 -2.08 -41.65
CA LYS A 449 20.59 -2.35 -42.59
C LYS A 449 20.79 -3.40 -43.70
N ARG A 450 19.91 -4.41 -43.72
CA ARG A 450 19.50 -5.08 -44.97
C ARG A 450 18.03 -5.54 -44.97
N LYS A 451 17.20 -4.80 -45.71
CA LYS A 451 15.86 -5.20 -46.18
C LYS A 451 16.00 -6.46 -47.06
N ARG A 452 15.26 -7.54 -46.76
CA ARG A 452 15.09 -8.68 -47.66
C ARG A 452 13.68 -8.68 -48.26
N LYS A 453 13.60 -8.40 -49.57
CA LYS A 453 12.46 -8.72 -50.44
C LYS A 453 12.36 -10.23 -50.60
N GLN A 454 11.24 -10.83 -50.21
CA GLN A 454 10.96 -12.24 -50.46
C GLN A 454 10.21 -12.39 -51.79
N LYS A 455 10.85 -13.07 -52.74
CA LYS A 455 10.34 -13.37 -54.08
C LYS A 455 9.51 -14.65 -54.03
N VAL A 456 8.22 -14.53 -54.31
CA VAL A 456 7.29 -15.66 -54.48
C VAL A 456 7.67 -16.43 -55.76
N ARG A 457 7.92 -17.74 -55.64
CA ARG A 457 7.90 -18.70 -56.76
C ARG A 457 6.57 -19.44 -56.67
N GLY A 458 5.77 -19.34 -57.73
CA GLY A 458 4.65 -20.24 -57.96
C GLY A 458 5.15 -21.55 -58.57
N ASP A 459 4.57 -22.66 -58.14
CA ASP A 459 4.69 -23.95 -58.81
C ASP A 459 3.33 -24.36 -59.37
N HIS A 460 3.38 -24.78 -60.63
CA HIS A 460 2.33 -25.50 -61.33
C HIS A 460 2.16 -26.90 -60.76
N ARG A 461 0.89 -27.32 -60.60
CA ARG A 461 0.40 -28.62 -61.06
C ARG A 461 -1.08 -28.53 -61.37
#